data_AF-A0A353TCQ3-F1
#
_entry.id   AF-A0A353TCQ3-F1
#
_cell.length_a   1.000
_cell.length_b   1.000
_cell.length_c   1.000
_cell.angle_alpha   90.00
_cell.angle_beta   90.00
_cell.angle_gamma   90.00
#
_symmetry.space_group_name_H-M   'P 1'
#
loop_
_entity.id
_entity.type
_entity.pdbx_description
1 polymer ?
#
loop_
_entity_poly.entity_id
_entity_poly.type
_entity_poly.pdbx_seq_one_letter_code
_entity_poly.pdbx_strand_id
1 'polypeptide(L)' 'MELLDVYVSLFAAFLKIGLFGFGGGYAMLPLIQQEVVDTHKWIS' A
#
# COMPACT_ATOMS: atom_id res chain seq x y z
N MET A 1 -12.55 10.00 11.13
CA MET A 1 -11.18 9.52 10.85
C MET A 1 -10.30 10.73 11.01
N GLU A 2 -9.41 10.72 12.00
CA GLU A 2 -8.47 11.83 12.19
C GLU A 2 -7.53 11.86 10.97
N LEU A 3 -7.08 13.05 10.56
CA LEU A 3 -6.10 13.20 9.46
C LEU A 3 -4.85 12.35 9.70
N LEU A 4 -4.45 12.25 10.97
CA LEU A 4 -3.30 11.46 11.40
C LEU A 4 -3.46 9.96 11.05
N ASP A 5 -4.65 9.39 11.23
CA ASP A 5 -4.91 7.98 10.93
C ASP A 5 -4.74 7.68 9.44
N VAL A 6 -5.21 8.60 8.58
CA VAL A 6 -5.06 8.51 7.13
C VAL A 6 -3.58 8.51 6.75
N TYR A 7 -2.79 9.46 7.28
CA TYR A 7 -1.36 9.53 6.97
C TYR A 7 -0.59 8.30 7.45
N VAL A 8 -0.91 7.79 8.65
CA VAL A 8 -0.25 6.60 9.20
C VAL A 8 -0.59 5.36 8.37
N SER A 9 -1.84 5.17 7.97
CA SER A 9 -2.25 4.04 7.15
C SER A 9 -1.62 4.05 5.75
N LEU A 10 -1.58 5.22 5.09
CA LEU A 10 -0.85 5.41 3.84
C LEU A 10 0.64 5.08 4.00
N PHE A 11 1.29 5.66 5.01
CA PHE A 11 2.70 5.40 5.26
C PHE A 11 2.98 3.91 5.49
N ALA A 12 2.17 3.22 6.29
CA ALA A 12 2.33 1.80 6.57
C ALA A 12 2.15 0.94 5.31
N ALA A 13 1.13 1.21 4.50
CA ALA A 13 0.87 0.48 3.25
C ALA A 13 2.05 0.62 2.28
N PHE A 14 2.49 1.85 2.02
CA PHE A 14 3.60 2.10 1.10
C PHE A 14 4.97 1.66 1.65
N LEU A 15 5.16 1.70 2.97
CA LEU A 15 6.34 1.12 3.61
C LEU A 15 6.39 -0.39 3.40
N LYS A 16 5.26 -1.09 3.55
CA LYS A 16 5.15 -2.54 3.30
C LYS A 16 5.45 -2.86 1.84
N ILE A 17 4.85 -2.14 0.89
CA ILE A 17 5.13 -2.30 -0.54
C ILE A 17 6.62 -2.08 -0.82
N GLY A 18 7.25 -1.06 -0.24
CA GLY A 18 8.69 -0.80 -0.41
C GLY A 18 9.60 -1.88 0.20
N LEU A 19 9.23 -2.43 1.37
CA LEU A 19 9.99 -3.47 2.06
C LEU A 19 9.91 -4.83 1.37
N PHE A 20 8.79 -5.15 0.71
CA PHE A 20 8.56 -6.44 0.07
C PHE A 20 8.59 -6.39 -1.46
N GLY A 21 8.69 -5.20 -2.05
CA GLY A 21 8.71 -4.92 -3.49
C GLY A 21 10.03 -5.20 -4.19
N PHE A 22 10.65 -6.35 -3.93
CA PHE A 22 11.87 -6.76 -4.62
C PHE A 22 11.56 -7.23 -6.04
N GLY A 23 12.32 -6.76 -7.03
CA GLY A 23 12.13 -7.13 -8.46
C GLY A 23 11.65 -6.01 -9.38
N GLY A 24 11.66 -4.75 -8.91
CA GLY A 24 11.35 -3.56 -9.72
C GLY A 24 9.84 -3.26 -9.82
N GLY A 25 9.47 -2.32 -10.70
CA GLY A 25 8.09 -1.81 -10.81
C GLY A 25 7.03 -2.88 -11.02
N TYR A 26 7.30 -3.87 -11.88
CA TYR A 26 6.35 -4.94 -12.19
C TYR A 26 6.13 -5.91 -11.03
N ALA A 27 7.13 -6.12 -10.17
CA ALA A 27 6.98 -6.94 -8.97
C ALA A 27 6.19 -6.24 -7.86
N MET A 28 6.19 -4.90 -7.86
CA MET A 28 5.44 -4.09 -6.89
C MET A 28 3.95 -3.99 -7.21
N LEU A 29 3.53 -4.11 -8.47
CA LEU A 29 2.12 -4.04 -8.89
C LEU A 29 1.17 -4.95 -8.09
N PRO A 30 1.43 -6.26 -7.93
CA PRO A 30 0.55 -7.12 -7.14
C PRO A 30 0.50 -6.74 -5.66
N LEU A 31 1.60 -6.24 -5.09
CA LEU A 31 1.63 -5.76 -3.70
C LEU A 31 0.81 -4.47 -3.53
N ILE A 32 0.89 -3.57 -4.50
CA ILE A 32 0.06 -2.35 -4.54
C ILE A 32 -1.41 -2.72 -4.62
N GLN A 33 -1.79 -3.65 -5.51
CA GLN A 33 -3.18 -4.09 -5.63
C GLN A 33 -3.68 -4.73 -4.33
N GLN A 34 -2.89 -5.63 -3.73
CA GLN A 34 -3.24 -6.28 -2.47
C GLN A 34 -3.45 -5.26 -1.34
N GLU A 35 -2.57 -4.29 -1.17
CA GLU A 35 -2.69 -3.32 -0.08
C GLU A 35 -3.78 -2.27 -0.36
N VAL A 36 -3.79 -1.67 -1.54
CA VAL A 36 -4.64 -0.52 -1.85
C VAL A 36 -6.08 -0.92 -2.20
N VAL A 37 -6.26 -2.02 -2.95
CA VAL A 37 -7.58 -2.47 -3.44
C VAL A 37 -8.16 -3.52 -2.49
N ASP A 38 -7.43 -4.60 -2.22
CA ASP A 38 -8.00 -5.74 -1.49
C ASP A 38 -8.07 -5.50 0.03
N THR A 39 -6.99 -4.96 0.61
CA THR A 39 -6.85 -4.75 2.06
C THR A 39 -7.52 -3.46 2.52
N HIS A 40 -7.09 -2.33 1.96
CA HIS A 40 -7.56 -1.01 2.38
C HIS A 40 -8.82 -0.52 1.64
N LYS A 41 -9.12 -1.08 0.46
CA LYS A 41 -10.32 -0.74 -0.33
C LYS A 41 -10.47 0.76 -0.60
N TRP A 42 -9.35 1.45 -0.80
CA TRP A 42 -9.35 2.89 -1.09
C TRP A 42 -9.81 3.19 -2.51
N ILE A 43 -9.54 2.27 -3.45
CA ILE A 43 -9.95 2.34 -4.86
C ILE A 43 -10.44 0.95 -5.32
N SER A 44 -11.02 0.90 -6.53
CA SER A 44 -11.56 -0.31 -7.18
C SER A 44 -10.67 -0.79 -8.32
#